data_AF-A0AAJ2N4T1-F1
#
_entry.id   AF-A0AAJ2N4T1-F1
#
_cell.length_a   1.000
_cell.length_b   1.000
_cell.length_c   1.000
_cell.angle_alpha   90.00
_cell.angle_beta   90.00
_cell.angle_gamma   90.00
#
_symmetry.space_group_name_H-M   'P 1'
#
loop_
_entity.id
_entity.type
_entity.pdbx_description
1 polymer ?
#
loop_
_entity_poly.entity_id
_entity_poly.type
_entity_poly.pdbx_seq_one_letter_code
_entity_poly.pdbx_strand_id
1 'polypeptide(L)'
;MGRRMRWGDLLEKIYGGMLSPSQQACIICKRSIRMNDTALRPLYPYEQSLMSLVCYKCVNLIPWIRELGCAYCGRAIRCPDCQRHPLRNDGLRANRSVVRYDEQMKQWLSQYKFKGDRVYELVMVRMMQLAYEPLLSTVWERRPSIRDGGITALFQGKLDAILPDLITYVPSTRERIQVRGFNQAEQFARALGREWGRPVVELLARTQDAEKQSKQSRIGRERSISNAFKQHQWAGRSLQEAWGACKGREGSNAAELRVLLIDDVYTTGSTIRAYSRKLSSLCRDLDCPVSIVSYTWARA
;
A
#
# COMPACT_ATOMS: atom_id res chain seq x y z
N MET A 1 -23.97 11.17 -61.91
CA MET A 1 -24.75 10.47 -60.87
C MET A 1 -24.06 10.64 -59.51
N GLY A 2 -24.32 11.77 -58.82
CA GLY A 2 -23.77 12.01 -57.48
C GLY A 2 -24.74 11.46 -56.43
N ARG A 3 -24.32 10.46 -55.65
CA ARG A 3 -25.08 9.96 -54.50
C ARG A 3 -25.18 11.09 -53.46
N ARG A 4 -26.37 11.67 -53.31
CA ARG A 4 -26.71 12.56 -52.19
C ARG A 4 -26.58 11.74 -50.90
N MET A 5 -25.57 12.06 -50.10
CA MET A 5 -25.41 11.54 -48.74
C MET A 5 -26.65 11.96 -47.94
N ARG A 6 -27.39 11.02 -47.36
CA ARG A 6 -28.55 11.34 -46.52
C ARG A 6 -28.04 11.95 -45.22
N TRP A 7 -28.69 13.01 -44.74
CA TRP A 7 -28.35 13.66 -43.47
C TRP A 7 -28.34 12.69 -42.28
N GLY A 8 -29.12 11.59 -42.33
CA GLY A 8 -29.07 10.51 -41.35
C GLY A 8 -27.74 9.76 -41.28
N ASP A 9 -27.08 9.53 -42.42
CA ASP A 9 -25.79 8.81 -42.49
C ASP A 9 -24.63 9.69 -41.93
N LEU A 10 -24.78 11.01 -41.99
CA LEU A 10 -23.84 11.98 -41.43
C LEU A 10 -23.97 12.04 -39.89
N LEU A 11 -25.20 11.98 -39.38
CA LEU A 11 -25.48 11.95 -37.94
C LEU A 11 -25.04 10.64 -37.30
N GLU A 12 -25.14 9.50 -37.99
CA GLU A 12 -24.62 8.21 -37.51
C GLU A 12 -23.08 8.18 -37.46
N LYS A 13 -22.40 8.86 -38.40
CA LYS A 13 -20.93 9.01 -38.35
C LYS A 13 -20.44 10.01 -37.29
N ILE A 14 -21.20 11.06 -37.01
CA ILE A 14 -20.83 12.11 -36.05
C ILE A 14 -21.23 11.74 -34.62
N TYR A 15 -22.39 11.09 -34.43
CA TYR A 15 -22.97 10.76 -33.12
C TYR A 15 -23.11 9.27 -32.83
N GLY A 16 -22.87 8.37 -33.79
CA GLY A 16 -22.94 6.91 -33.57
C GLY A 16 -21.89 6.36 -32.60
N GLY A 17 -20.86 7.16 -32.29
CA GLY A 17 -19.90 6.88 -31.21
C GLY A 17 -20.30 7.48 -29.85
N MET A 18 -21.35 8.30 -29.77
CA MET A 18 -21.65 9.16 -28.63
C MET A 18 -22.76 8.64 -27.70
N LEU A 19 -23.43 7.53 -28.06
CA LEU A 19 -24.39 6.81 -27.21
C LEU A 19 -23.95 5.38 -26.85
N SER A 20 -22.70 5.01 -27.11
CA SER A 20 -22.08 3.86 -26.47
C SER A 20 -21.50 4.35 -25.13
N PRO A 21 -21.94 3.83 -23.97
CA PRO A 21 -21.19 4.07 -22.75
C PRO A 21 -19.77 3.57 -23.03
N SER A 22 -18.80 4.48 -22.96
CA SER A 22 -17.40 4.22 -23.29
C SER A 22 -17.00 2.87 -22.72
N GLN A 23 -16.77 1.89 -23.59
CA GLN A 23 -16.41 0.54 -23.17
C GLN A 23 -15.03 0.60 -22.53
N GLN A 24 -15.00 0.80 -21.21
CA GLN A 24 -13.75 0.86 -20.48
C GLN A 24 -13.11 -0.54 -20.51
N ALA A 25 -11.85 -0.64 -20.93
CA ALA A 25 -11.13 -1.90 -20.93
C ALA A 25 -10.61 -2.24 -19.53
N CYS A 26 -10.78 -3.49 -19.11
CA CYS A 26 -10.21 -3.99 -17.87
C CYS A 26 -8.69 -3.85 -17.89
N ILE A 27 -8.10 -3.23 -16.87
CA ILE A 27 -6.65 -3.01 -16.77
C ILE A 27 -5.88 -4.33 -16.81
N ILE A 28 -6.47 -5.40 -16.23
CA ILE A 28 -5.83 -6.70 -16.03
C ILE A 28 -5.91 -7.58 -17.29
N CYS A 29 -7.11 -7.85 -17.79
CA CYS A 29 -7.31 -8.78 -18.91
C CYS A 29 -7.51 -8.10 -20.27
N LYS A 30 -7.54 -6.76 -20.30
CA LYS A 30 -7.74 -5.91 -21.48
C LYS A 30 -9.06 -6.13 -22.23
N ARG A 31 -9.98 -6.93 -21.69
CA ARG A 31 -11.35 -7.10 -22.22
C ARG A 31 -12.24 -5.93 -21.84
N SER A 32 -13.21 -5.57 -22.70
CA SER A 32 -14.24 -4.58 -22.39
C SER A 32 -15.00 -4.96 -21.12
N ILE A 33 -15.16 -4.00 -20.22
CA ILE A 33 -16.08 -4.07 -19.09
C ILE A 33 -17.47 -3.79 -19.65
N ARG A 34 -18.41 -4.74 -19.55
CA ARG A 34 -19.78 -4.57 -20.05
C ARG A 34 -20.68 -4.03 -18.93
N MET A 35 -21.75 -3.30 -19.27
CA MET A 35 -22.76 -2.86 -18.27
C MET A 35 -23.30 -4.02 -17.43
N ASN A 36 -23.49 -5.21 -18.01
CA ASN A 36 -23.92 -6.40 -17.26
C ASN A 36 -22.87 -6.88 -16.24
N ASP A 37 -21.58 -6.65 -16.49
CA ASP A 37 -20.55 -6.96 -15.49
C ASP A 37 -20.70 -6.07 -14.25
N THR A 38 -21.18 -4.82 -14.41
CA THR A 38 -21.46 -3.91 -13.27
C THR A 38 -22.74 -4.27 -12.51
N ALA A 39 -23.67 -4.98 -13.15
CA ALA A 39 -24.86 -5.53 -12.50
C ALA A 39 -24.52 -6.75 -11.60
N LEU A 40 -23.41 -7.45 -11.89
CA LEU A 40 -22.87 -8.48 -11.01
C LEU A 40 -22.16 -7.83 -9.82
N ARG A 41 -22.68 -8.05 -8.60
CA ARG A 41 -22.03 -7.51 -7.40
C ARG A 41 -20.89 -8.44 -6.96
N PRO A 42 -19.69 -7.91 -6.66
CA PRO A 42 -18.66 -8.68 -5.98
C PRO A 42 -19.21 -9.25 -4.68
N LEU A 43 -18.59 -10.32 -4.18
CA LEU A 43 -18.96 -10.91 -2.89
C LEU A 43 -18.90 -9.89 -1.74
N TYR A 44 -18.12 -8.81 -1.89
CA TYR A 44 -17.98 -7.76 -0.87
C TYR A 44 -18.28 -6.36 -1.45
N PRO A 45 -19.21 -5.58 -0.84
CA PRO A 45 -19.66 -4.29 -1.37
C PRO A 45 -18.53 -3.25 -1.61
N TYR A 46 -17.46 -3.28 -0.83
CA TYR A 46 -16.34 -2.33 -0.99
C TYR A 46 -15.49 -2.58 -2.24
N GLU A 47 -15.50 -3.81 -2.77
CA GLU A 47 -14.80 -4.17 -4.01
C GLU A 47 -15.49 -3.61 -5.25
N GLN A 48 -16.73 -3.15 -5.11
CA GLN A 48 -17.49 -2.57 -6.22
C GLN A 48 -16.77 -1.35 -6.82
N SER A 49 -16.01 -0.62 -6.01
CA SER A 49 -15.20 0.50 -6.49
C SER A 49 -13.97 0.10 -7.34
N LEU A 50 -13.57 -1.18 -7.35
CA LEU A 50 -12.56 -1.70 -8.29
C LEU A 50 -13.15 -2.00 -9.66
N MET A 51 -14.48 -2.11 -9.79
CA MET A 51 -15.13 -2.52 -11.03
C MET A 51 -15.06 -1.47 -12.14
N SER A 52 -14.75 -0.22 -11.80
CA SER A 52 -14.39 0.82 -12.78
C SER A 52 -13.00 0.60 -13.38
N LEU A 53 -12.16 -0.24 -12.78
CA LEU A 53 -10.78 -0.46 -13.22
C LEU A 53 -10.57 -1.89 -13.74
N VAL A 54 -11.30 -2.84 -13.18
CA VAL A 54 -11.09 -4.28 -13.36
C VAL A 54 -12.44 -4.96 -13.55
N CYS A 55 -12.57 -5.83 -14.55
CA CYS A 55 -13.82 -6.54 -14.78
C CYS A 55 -14.16 -7.52 -13.64
N TYR A 56 -15.45 -7.85 -13.49
CA TYR A 56 -15.96 -8.76 -12.45
C TYR A 56 -15.15 -10.06 -12.32
N LYS A 57 -14.82 -10.71 -13.45
CA LYS A 57 -14.02 -11.94 -13.45
C LYS A 57 -12.64 -11.73 -12.82
N CYS A 58 -11.96 -10.64 -13.15
CA CYS A 58 -10.63 -10.36 -12.62
C CYS A 58 -10.67 -9.95 -11.15
N VAL A 59 -11.70 -9.22 -10.70
CA VAL A 59 -11.89 -8.89 -9.27
C VAL A 59 -12.05 -10.15 -8.43
N ASN A 60 -12.87 -11.11 -8.88
CA ASN A 60 -13.12 -12.36 -8.14
C ASN A 60 -11.91 -13.30 -8.08
N LEU A 61 -10.87 -13.08 -8.88
CA LEU A 61 -9.63 -13.85 -8.82
C LEU A 61 -8.62 -13.28 -7.82
N ILE A 62 -8.87 -12.09 -7.27
CA ILE A 62 -7.94 -11.45 -6.33
C ILE A 62 -7.91 -12.27 -5.01
N PRO A 63 -6.75 -12.78 -4.58
CA PRO A 63 -6.63 -13.61 -3.39
C PRO A 63 -6.50 -12.75 -2.12
N TRP A 64 -7.56 -12.00 -1.78
CA TRP A 64 -7.60 -11.12 -0.61
C TRP A 64 -7.26 -11.86 0.70
N ILE A 65 -6.45 -11.23 1.55
CA ILE A 65 -6.27 -11.66 2.94
C ILE A 65 -7.38 -11.00 3.76
N ARG A 66 -8.42 -11.78 4.07
CA ARG A 66 -9.58 -11.33 4.87
C ARG A 66 -9.51 -11.79 6.31
N GLU A 67 -8.88 -12.94 6.53
CA GLU A 67 -8.71 -13.54 7.85
C GLU A 67 -7.22 -13.66 8.16
N LEU A 68 -6.87 -13.32 9.40
CA LEU A 68 -5.49 -13.29 9.87
C LEU A 68 -5.20 -14.55 10.67
N GLY A 69 -4.53 -15.53 10.05
CA GLY A 69 -3.97 -16.68 10.77
C GLY A 69 -2.80 -16.33 11.69
N CYS A 70 -2.17 -15.17 11.50
CA CYS A 70 -1.14 -14.65 12.39
C CYS A 70 -1.35 -13.16 12.69
N ALA A 71 -1.62 -12.83 13.97
CA ALA A 71 -1.79 -11.46 14.43
C ALA A 71 -0.56 -10.56 14.22
N TYR A 72 0.64 -11.16 14.15
CA TYR A 72 1.90 -10.45 13.98
C TYR A 72 2.18 -10.13 12.51
N CYS A 73 2.49 -11.13 11.68
CA CYS A 73 2.91 -10.88 10.29
C CYS A 73 1.77 -10.80 9.26
N GLY A 74 0.51 -10.97 9.69
CA GLY A 74 -0.65 -10.89 8.81
C GLY A 74 -0.77 -12.02 7.80
N ARG A 75 -0.06 -13.14 8.01
CA ARG A 75 -0.23 -14.35 7.18
C ARG A 75 -1.63 -14.94 7.42
N ALA A 76 -2.29 -15.41 6.36
CA ALA A 76 -3.63 -16.00 6.42
C ALA A 76 -3.69 -17.36 7.16
N ILE A 77 -2.54 -17.94 7.48
CA ILE A 77 -2.39 -19.19 8.23
C ILE A 77 -1.56 -18.97 9.50
N ARG A 78 -1.59 -19.94 10.42
CA ARG A 78 -0.74 -19.94 11.62
C ARG A 78 0.74 -19.84 11.22
N CYS A 79 1.48 -18.95 11.88
CA CYS A 79 2.88 -18.68 11.56
C CYS A 79 3.79 -19.10 12.73
N PRO A 80 4.60 -20.17 12.58
CA PRO A 80 5.55 -20.57 13.63
C PRO A 80 6.71 -19.58 13.77
N ASP A 81 7.09 -18.87 12.70
CA ASP A 81 8.21 -17.92 12.73
C ASP A 81 7.97 -16.76 13.70
N CYS A 82 6.74 -16.22 13.71
CA CYS A 82 6.37 -15.13 14.62
C CYS A 82 6.20 -15.60 16.07
N GLN A 83 5.97 -16.90 16.30
CA GLN A 83 5.98 -17.46 17.65
C GLN A 83 7.41 -17.52 18.21
N ARG A 84 8.38 -17.89 17.39
CA ARG A 84 9.80 -17.97 17.78
C ARG A 84 10.48 -16.61 17.85
N HIS A 85 10.20 -15.74 16.88
CA HIS A 85 10.80 -14.40 16.76
C HIS A 85 9.72 -13.34 16.52
N PRO A 86 9.05 -12.88 17.59
CA PRO A 86 8.03 -11.84 17.52
C PRO A 86 8.53 -10.57 16.83
N LEU A 87 7.68 -9.94 16.03
CA LEU A 87 8.03 -8.71 15.29
C LEU A 87 8.36 -7.52 16.22
N ARG A 88 7.76 -7.49 17.41
CA ARG A 88 8.02 -6.44 18.42
C ARG A 88 9.50 -6.34 18.82
N ASN A 89 10.25 -7.44 18.73
CA ASN A 89 11.69 -7.45 19.01
C ASN A 89 12.47 -6.61 17.99
N ASP A 90 11.89 -6.40 16.81
CA ASP A 90 12.43 -5.54 15.76
C ASP A 90 11.77 -4.14 15.74
N GLY A 91 11.01 -3.78 16.79
CA GLY A 91 10.29 -2.50 16.88
C GLY A 91 9.05 -2.41 15.99
N LEU A 92 8.61 -3.54 15.40
CA LEU A 92 7.48 -3.59 14.49
C LEU A 92 6.26 -4.20 15.20
N ARG A 93 5.17 -3.43 15.30
CA ARG A 93 3.93 -3.88 15.95
C ARG A 93 3.27 -5.01 15.16
N ALA A 94 3.17 -4.85 13.84
CA ALA A 94 2.63 -5.86 12.94
C ALA A 94 3.03 -5.63 11.47
N ASN A 95 2.79 -6.64 10.64
CA ASN A 95 2.60 -6.50 9.20
C ASN A 95 1.15 -6.81 8.82
N ARG A 96 0.60 -6.06 7.88
CA ARG A 96 -0.64 -6.38 7.18
C ARG A 96 -0.37 -6.37 5.68
N SER A 97 -0.97 -7.33 4.97
CA SER A 97 -0.83 -7.46 3.53
C SER A 97 -2.19 -7.58 2.88
N VAL A 98 -2.38 -6.96 1.71
CA VAL A 98 -3.68 -6.94 1.03
C VAL A 98 -4.05 -8.30 0.48
N VAL A 99 -3.10 -8.97 -0.17
CA VAL A 99 -3.33 -10.23 -0.88
C VAL A 99 -2.31 -11.30 -0.54
N ARG A 100 -2.68 -12.56 -0.72
CA ARG A 100 -1.73 -13.68 -0.77
C ARG A 100 -0.95 -13.61 -2.08
N TYR A 101 0.34 -13.88 -2.02
CA TYR A 101 1.18 -13.88 -3.21
C TYR A 101 1.06 -15.22 -3.93
N ASP A 102 0.30 -15.23 -5.02
CA ASP A 102 0.19 -16.37 -5.94
C ASP A 102 0.78 -16.04 -7.33
N GLU A 103 0.69 -16.97 -8.27
CA GLU A 103 1.22 -16.77 -9.62
C GLU A 103 0.50 -15.63 -10.37
N GLN A 104 -0.77 -15.35 -10.08
CA GLN A 104 -1.48 -14.22 -10.68
C GLN A 104 -0.95 -12.89 -10.13
N MET A 105 -0.78 -12.77 -8.81
CA MET A 105 -0.23 -11.57 -8.18
C MET A 105 1.22 -11.31 -8.59
N LYS A 106 2.00 -12.38 -8.79
CA LYS A 106 3.36 -12.31 -9.36
C LYS A 106 3.34 -11.75 -10.79
N GLN A 107 2.38 -12.15 -11.63
CA GLN A 107 2.22 -11.57 -12.96
C GLN A 107 1.89 -10.08 -12.90
N TRP A 108 0.96 -9.67 -12.03
CA TRP A 108 0.58 -8.26 -11.88
C TRP A 108 1.76 -7.42 -11.40
N LEU A 109 2.49 -7.91 -10.38
CA LEU A 109 3.69 -7.25 -9.88
C LEU A 109 4.77 -7.16 -10.96
N SER A 110 4.92 -8.19 -11.81
CA SER A 110 5.88 -8.16 -12.91
C SER A 110 5.56 -7.10 -13.95
N GLN A 111 4.28 -6.96 -14.33
CA GLN A 111 3.82 -5.93 -15.25
C GLN A 111 4.09 -4.53 -14.71
N TYR A 112 3.80 -4.32 -13.42
CA TYR A 112 4.11 -3.06 -12.75
C TYR A 112 5.62 -2.79 -12.65
N LYS A 113 6.40 -3.76 -12.16
CA LYS A 113 7.79 -3.59 -11.73
C LYS A 113 8.81 -3.56 -12.87
N PHE A 114 8.54 -4.27 -13.97
CA PHE A 114 9.52 -4.48 -15.04
C PHE A 114 9.08 -3.94 -16.39
N LYS A 115 7.77 -3.81 -16.63
CA LYS A 115 7.25 -3.26 -17.89
C LYS A 115 6.84 -1.79 -17.77
N GLY A 116 6.92 -1.22 -16.57
CA GLY A 116 6.60 0.19 -16.34
C GLY A 116 5.13 0.54 -16.56
N ASP A 117 4.23 -0.46 -16.62
CA ASP A 117 2.80 -0.23 -16.80
C ASP A 117 2.19 0.28 -15.48
N ARG A 118 2.29 1.60 -15.29
CA ARG A 118 1.78 2.31 -14.10
C ARG A 118 0.27 2.23 -13.97
N VAL A 119 -0.45 1.72 -14.98
CA VAL A 119 -1.88 1.47 -14.87
C VAL A 119 -2.17 0.38 -13.83
N TYR A 120 -1.24 -0.57 -13.61
CA TYR A 120 -1.34 -1.53 -12.50
C TYR A 120 -1.20 -0.87 -11.12
N GLU A 121 -0.45 0.24 -11.01
CA GLU A 121 -0.31 1.04 -9.78
C GLU A 121 -1.70 1.47 -9.28
N LEU A 122 -2.58 1.91 -10.18
CA LEU A 122 -3.94 2.35 -9.85
C LEU A 122 -4.76 1.24 -9.20
N VAL A 123 -4.70 0.03 -9.78
CA VAL A 123 -5.42 -1.14 -9.23
C VAL A 123 -4.84 -1.52 -7.88
N MET A 124 -3.52 -1.60 -7.75
CA MET A 124 -2.84 -2.02 -6.52
C MET A 124 -3.07 -1.03 -5.37
N VAL A 125 -2.95 0.27 -5.63
CA VAL A 125 -3.25 1.32 -4.65
C VAL A 125 -4.72 1.27 -4.25
N ARG A 126 -5.64 1.08 -5.20
CA ARG A 126 -7.06 0.97 -4.87
C ARG A 126 -7.33 -0.25 -3.99
N MET A 127 -6.67 -1.38 -4.25
CA MET A 127 -6.76 -2.55 -3.38
C MET A 127 -6.24 -2.26 -1.96
N MET A 128 -5.13 -1.53 -1.83
CA MET A 128 -4.59 -1.09 -0.54
C MET A 128 -5.57 -0.15 0.20
N GLN A 129 -6.22 0.77 -0.50
CA GLN A 129 -7.23 1.64 0.12
C GLN A 129 -8.40 0.82 0.69
N LEU A 130 -8.90 -0.15 -0.08
CA LEU A 130 -10.05 -0.97 0.32
C LEU A 130 -9.76 -1.91 1.48
N ALA A 131 -8.54 -2.47 1.53
CA ALA A 131 -8.16 -3.39 2.60
C ALA A 131 -7.62 -2.67 3.86
N TYR A 132 -7.41 -1.36 3.83
CA TYR A 132 -6.77 -0.64 4.92
C TYR A 132 -7.55 -0.76 6.24
N GLU A 133 -8.80 -0.30 6.29
CA GLU A 133 -9.61 -0.31 7.53
C GLU A 133 -9.76 -1.72 8.14
N PRO A 134 -10.20 -2.76 7.39
CA PRO A 134 -10.38 -4.09 7.98
C PRO A 134 -9.06 -4.70 8.47
N LEU A 135 -7.92 -4.36 7.85
CA LEU A 135 -6.63 -4.89 8.28
C LEU A 135 -6.02 -4.10 9.44
N LEU A 136 -6.02 -2.77 9.39
CA LEU A 136 -5.31 -1.92 10.35
C LEU A 136 -6.09 -1.73 11.65
N SER A 137 -7.42 -1.86 11.63
CA SER A 137 -8.24 -1.89 12.85
C SER A 137 -7.90 -3.08 13.77
N THR A 138 -7.25 -4.13 13.25
CA THR A 138 -6.76 -5.26 14.06
C THR A 138 -5.44 -4.97 14.80
N VAL A 139 -4.85 -3.79 14.61
CA VAL A 139 -3.53 -3.42 15.16
C VAL A 139 -3.56 -2.09 15.90
N TRP A 140 -4.19 -1.08 15.30
CA TRP A 140 -4.36 0.24 15.88
C TRP A 140 -5.80 0.44 16.32
N GLU A 141 -5.94 0.83 17.58
CA GLU A 141 -7.20 1.28 18.13
C GLU A 141 -7.64 2.59 17.48
N ARG A 142 -8.96 2.82 17.42
CA ARG A 142 -9.52 4.08 16.94
C ARG A 142 -9.15 5.19 17.94
N ARG A 143 -8.43 6.22 17.47
CA ARG A 143 -8.25 7.47 18.24
C ARG A 143 -9.52 8.32 18.08
N PRO A 144 -9.96 9.04 19.13
CA PRO A 144 -11.03 10.02 18.98
C PRO A 144 -10.66 11.00 17.85
N SER A 145 -11.50 11.09 16.82
CA SER A 145 -11.30 12.10 15.79
C SER A 145 -11.69 13.45 16.38
N ILE A 146 -10.75 14.38 16.42
CA ILE A 146 -11.04 15.77 16.77
C ILE A 146 -11.23 16.47 15.44
N ARG A 147 -12.47 16.64 14.98
CA ARG A 147 -12.84 17.68 14.01
C ARG A 147 -14.34 17.88 13.81
N ASP A 148 -14.66 19.17 13.80
CA ASP A 148 -15.82 19.94 13.34
C ASP A 148 -16.92 19.20 12.56
N GLY A 149 -18.15 19.38 13.04
CA GLY A 149 -19.38 18.73 12.60
C GLY A 149 -19.86 19.14 11.20
N GLY A 150 -19.18 18.65 10.16
CA GLY A 150 -19.67 18.70 8.77
C GLY A 150 -20.26 17.36 8.29
N ILE A 151 -21.24 17.42 7.38
CA ILE A 151 -21.90 16.23 6.80
C ILE A 151 -20.91 15.28 6.08
N THR A 152 -19.82 15.80 5.52
CA THR A 152 -18.74 15.01 4.91
C THR A 152 -17.97 14.15 5.93
N ALA A 153 -17.94 14.56 7.20
CA ALA A 153 -17.25 13.85 8.29
C ALA A 153 -17.98 12.56 8.73
N LEU A 154 -19.27 12.39 8.43
CA LEU A 154 -20.03 11.20 8.80
C LEU A 154 -19.53 9.91 8.12
N PHE A 155 -18.98 10.02 6.91
CA PHE A 155 -18.39 8.90 6.18
C PHE A 155 -16.85 8.86 6.29
N GLN A 156 -16.17 10.00 6.46
CA GLN A 156 -14.71 10.09 6.62
C GLN A 156 -14.22 9.81 8.05
N GLY A 157 -15.04 10.09 9.08
CA GLY A 157 -14.63 10.07 10.49
C GLY A 157 -14.25 8.68 11.05
N LYS A 158 -14.74 7.60 10.43
CA LYS A 158 -14.35 6.23 10.82
C LYS A 158 -12.93 5.86 10.40
N LEU A 159 -12.50 6.31 9.22
CA LEU A 159 -11.17 6.03 8.69
C LEU A 159 -10.11 6.90 9.38
N ASP A 160 -10.41 8.19 9.60
CA ASP A 160 -9.51 9.15 10.25
C ASP A 160 -9.05 8.69 11.63
N ALA A 161 -9.90 7.97 12.37
CA ALA A 161 -9.59 7.42 13.69
C ALA A 161 -8.44 6.37 13.68
N ILE A 162 -8.17 5.74 12.54
CA ILE A 162 -7.14 4.70 12.39
C ILE A 162 -6.08 5.03 11.34
N LEU A 163 -6.12 6.24 10.75
CA LEU A 163 -5.07 6.68 9.82
C LEU A 163 -3.72 6.83 10.55
N PRO A 164 -2.61 6.66 9.81
CA PRO A 164 -1.30 6.91 10.38
C PRO A 164 -1.07 8.41 10.55
N ASP A 165 -0.17 8.77 11.44
CA ASP A 165 0.30 10.14 11.57
C ASP A 165 1.35 10.46 10.49
N LEU A 166 2.14 9.44 10.12
CA LEU A 166 3.23 9.53 9.14
C LEU A 166 3.29 8.26 8.28
N ILE A 167 3.51 8.42 6.98
CA ILE A 167 3.79 7.31 6.07
C ILE A 167 5.27 7.35 5.69
N THR A 168 5.91 6.20 5.72
CA THR A 168 7.25 5.98 5.17
C THR A 168 7.23 4.75 4.27
N TYR A 169 8.32 4.49 3.55
CA TYR A 169 8.43 3.36 2.64
C TYR A 169 9.81 2.71 2.71
N VAL A 170 9.88 1.46 2.25
CA VAL A 170 11.16 0.77 2.08
C VAL A 170 11.89 1.37 0.86
N PRO A 171 13.07 1.99 1.02
CA PRO A 171 13.85 2.54 -0.08
C PRO A 171 14.40 1.42 -0.97
N SER A 172 14.44 1.71 -2.27
CA SER A 172 15.20 0.94 -3.26
C SER A 172 16.60 1.54 -3.43
N THR A 173 17.56 0.74 -3.89
CA THR A 173 18.89 1.27 -4.23
C THR A 173 18.85 2.09 -5.52
N ARG A 174 19.87 2.93 -5.73
CA ARG A 174 19.97 3.78 -6.92
C ARG A 174 20.00 2.96 -8.21
N GLU A 175 20.70 1.83 -8.21
CA GLU A 175 20.82 0.94 -9.37
C GLU A 175 19.45 0.36 -9.75
N ARG A 176 18.64 -0.03 -8.76
CA ARG A 176 17.28 -0.53 -9.02
C ARG A 176 16.35 0.56 -9.53
N ILE A 177 16.47 1.77 -9.00
CA ILE A 177 15.69 2.92 -9.45
C ILE A 177 16.09 3.29 -10.88
N GLN A 178 17.38 3.25 -11.24
CA GLN A 178 17.84 3.49 -12.61
C GLN A 178 17.26 2.48 -13.60
N VAL A 179 17.21 1.21 -13.24
CA VAL A 179 16.64 0.16 -14.11
C VAL A 179 15.11 0.27 -14.24
N ARG A 180 14.41 0.56 -13.14
CA ARG A 180 12.93 0.54 -13.11
C ARG A 180 12.27 1.90 -13.34
N GLY A 181 13.03 2.98 -13.26
CA GLY A 181 12.56 4.36 -13.30
C GLY A 181 11.93 4.88 -12.00
N PHE A 182 11.62 4.01 -11.01
CA PHE A 182 10.95 4.40 -9.76
C PHE A 182 11.10 3.37 -8.64
N ASN A 183 10.83 3.80 -7.40
CA ASN A 183 10.65 2.92 -6.25
C ASN A 183 9.17 2.56 -6.06
N GLN A 184 8.84 1.28 -6.15
CA GLN A 184 7.46 0.78 -6.08
C GLN A 184 6.78 1.14 -4.75
N ALA A 185 7.50 0.98 -3.64
CA ALA A 185 6.98 1.25 -2.30
C ALA A 185 6.73 2.73 -2.07
N GLU A 186 7.60 3.59 -2.62
CA GLU A 186 7.41 5.05 -2.61
C GLU A 186 6.16 5.45 -3.39
N GLN A 187 5.95 4.87 -4.56
CA GLN A 187 4.78 5.14 -5.38
C GLN A 187 3.47 4.85 -4.66
N PHE A 188 3.39 3.68 -4.00
CA PHE A 188 2.24 3.34 -3.16
C PHE A 188 2.10 4.30 -1.98
N ALA A 189 3.19 4.60 -1.26
CA ALA A 189 3.17 5.53 -0.14
C ALA A 189 2.69 6.93 -0.53
N ARG A 190 3.17 7.47 -1.65
CA ARG A 190 2.77 8.78 -2.19
C ARG A 190 1.30 8.82 -2.61
N ALA A 191 0.80 7.76 -3.23
CA ALA A 191 -0.60 7.68 -3.63
C ALA A 191 -1.53 7.62 -2.41
N LEU A 192 -1.19 6.79 -1.42
CA LEU A 192 -1.95 6.69 -0.17
C LEU A 192 -1.86 7.98 0.66
N GLY A 193 -0.68 8.60 0.75
CA GLY A 193 -0.47 9.85 1.47
C GLY A 193 -1.27 11.02 0.90
N ARG A 194 -1.35 11.15 -0.43
CA ARG A 194 -2.22 12.14 -1.08
C ARG A 194 -3.68 11.93 -0.75
N GLU A 195 -4.16 10.69 -0.87
CA GLU A 195 -5.56 10.35 -0.59
C GLU A 195 -5.95 10.64 0.86
N TRP A 196 -5.06 10.29 1.80
CA TRP A 196 -5.34 10.37 3.23
C TRP A 196 -4.92 11.69 3.88
N GLY A 197 -4.36 12.63 3.11
CA GLY A 197 -3.81 13.87 3.63
C GLY A 197 -2.69 13.66 4.65
N ARG A 198 -1.86 12.60 4.47
CA ARG A 198 -0.79 12.24 5.40
C ARG A 198 0.60 12.49 4.81
N PRO A 199 1.55 13.00 5.61
CA PRO A 199 2.90 13.23 5.14
C PRO A 199 3.57 11.91 4.77
N VAL A 200 4.32 11.93 3.66
CA VAL A 200 5.14 10.81 3.19
C VAL A 200 6.59 11.24 3.27
N VAL A 201 7.37 10.56 4.10
CA VAL A 201 8.77 10.92 4.36
C VAL A 201 9.65 9.70 4.17
N GLU A 202 10.75 9.85 3.42
CA GLU A 202 11.80 8.84 3.37
C GLU A 202 12.69 8.96 4.61
N LEU A 203 12.43 8.10 5.60
CA LEU A 203 13.15 8.15 6.88
C LEU A 203 14.51 7.45 6.84
N LEU A 204 14.64 6.43 5.99
CA LEU A 204 15.88 5.70 5.78
C LEU A 204 16.18 5.64 4.29
N ALA A 205 17.46 5.70 3.93
CA ALA A 205 17.99 5.45 2.59
C ALA A 205 18.62 4.05 2.53
N ARG A 206 18.55 3.40 1.36
CA ARG A 206 19.20 2.09 1.14
C ARG A 206 20.54 2.27 0.46
N THR A 207 21.61 1.78 1.08
CA THR A 207 22.97 1.93 0.53
C THR A 207 23.47 0.72 -0.26
N GLN A 208 22.87 -0.45 -0.05
CA GLN A 208 23.27 -1.66 -0.75
C GLN A 208 22.09 -2.62 -0.90
N ASP A 209 22.16 -3.41 -1.97
CA ASP A 209 21.28 -4.54 -2.11
C ASP A 209 21.67 -5.62 -1.10
N ALA A 210 20.67 -6.25 -0.51
CA ALA A 210 20.91 -7.51 0.17
C ALA A 210 21.16 -8.52 -0.96
N GLU A 211 22.42 -8.74 -1.33
CA GLU A 211 22.74 -9.66 -2.40
C GLU A 211 22.09 -11.02 -2.17
N LYS A 212 21.63 -11.65 -3.25
CA LYS A 212 21.33 -13.09 -3.28
C LYS A 212 22.65 -13.88 -3.16
N GLN A 213 23.40 -13.72 -2.08
CA GLN A 213 24.53 -14.60 -1.81
C GLN A 213 24.00 -15.91 -1.23
N SER A 214 23.92 -16.93 -2.09
CA SER A 214 23.58 -18.31 -1.76
C SER A 214 24.58 -18.97 -0.80
N LYS A 215 25.65 -18.28 -0.37
CA LYS A 215 26.75 -18.84 0.44
C LYS A 215 26.96 -18.21 1.82
N GLN A 216 26.20 -17.20 2.24
CA GLN A 216 26.35 -16.64 3.59
C GLN A 216 25.53 -17.41 4.62
N SER A 217 26.13 -17.67 5.79
CA SER A 217 25.43 -18.19 6.96
C SER A 217 24.26 -17.27 7.34
N ARG A 218 23.26 -17.81 8.04
CA ARG A 218 22.08 -17.04 8.50
C ARG A 218 22.47 -15.74 9.23
N ILE A 219 23.56 -15.79 10.00
CA ILE A 219 24.14 -14.64 10.72
C ILE A 219 24.73 -13.59 9.76
N GLY A 220 25.40 -14.01 8.69
CA GLY A 220 25.96 -13.10 7.67
C GLY A 220 24.88 -12.33 6.90
N ARG A 221 23.75 -12.98 6.59
CA ARG A 221 22.59 -12.31 5.98
C ARG A 221 21.94 -11.30 6.92
N GLU A 222 21.75 -11.65 8.18
CA GLU A 222 21.15 -10.75 9.17
C GLU A 222 22.00 -9.49 9.41
N ARG A 223 23.33 -9.61 9.45
CA ARG A 223 24.26 -8.46 9.55
C ARG A 223 24.25 -7.60 8.29
N SER A 224 24.30 -8.21 7.10
CA SER A 224 24.30 -7.49 5.82
C SER A 224 23.01 -6.69 5.58
N ILE A 225 21.86 -7.24 5.97
CA ILE A 225 20.56 -6.54 5.87
C ILE A 225 20.46 -5.43 6.93
N SER A 226 21.00 -5.63 8.14
CA SER A 226 20.98 -4.61 9.20
C SER A 226 21.80 -3.37 8.82
N ASN A 227 22.88 -3.54 8.05
CA ASN A 227 23.72 -2.45 7.55
C ASN A 227 23.25 -1.88 6.20
N ALA A 228 22.15 -2.39 5.63
CA ALA A 228 21.65 -1.95 4.33
C ALA A 228 20.97 -0.58 4.37
N PHE A 229 20.56 -0.12 5.56
CA PHE A 229 19.85 1.14 5.76
C PHE A 229 20.70 2.17 6.51
N LYS A 230 20.69 3.39 5.99
CA LYS A 230 21.21 4.58 6.68
C LYS A 230 20.08 5.56 6.94
N GLN A 231 20.22 6.36 7.98
CA GLN A 231 19.29 7.45 8.24
C GLN A 231 19.29 8.43 7.06
N HIS A 232 18.10 8.86 6.64
CA HIS A 232 18.01 9.94 5.68
C HIS A 232 18.30 11.29 6.36
N GLN A 233 18.98 12.22 5.66
CA GLN A 233 19.44 13.51 6.22
C GLN A 233 18.35 14.34 6.92
N TRP A 234 17.08 14.22 6.52
CA TRP A 234 15.96 14.96 7.10
C TRP A 234 15.13 14.13 8.09
N ALA A 235 15.45 12.86 8.31
CA ALA A 235 14.61 11.93 9.06
C ALA A 235 14.34 12.40 10.49
N GLY A 236 15.37 12.87 11.21
CA GLY A 236 15.22 13.32 12.59
C GLY A 236 14.30 14.53 12.72
N ARG A 237 14.52 15.54 11.87
CA ARG A 237 13.67 16.73 11.80
C ARG A 237 12.23 16.38 11.46
N SER A 238 12.01 15.57 10.44
CA SER A 238 10.66 15.16 10.03
C SER A 238 9.93 14.35 11.12
N LEU A 239 10.63 13.49 11.86
CA LEU A 239 10.06 12.75 12.99
C LEU A 239 9.66 13.70 14.13
N GLN A 240 10.52 14.65 14.48
CA GLN A 240 10.23 15.63 15.52
C GLN A 240 9.06 16.56 15.14
N GLU A 241 9.01 17.02 13.89
CA GLU A 241 7.89 17.83 13.37
C GLU A 241 6.58 17.04 13.40
N ALA A 242 6.57 15.80 12.93
CA ALA A 242 5.39 14.93 12.97
C ALA A 242 4.95 14.65 14.42
N TRP A 243 5.91 14.38 15.32
CA TRP A 243 5.63 14.11 16.73
C TRP A 243 5.10 15.34 17.46
N GLY A 244 5.70 16.51 17.22
CA GLY A 244 5.24 17.79 17.75
C GLY A 244 3.82 18.12 17.29
N ALA A 245 3.52 17.91 16.00
CA ALA A 245 2.19 18.10 15.45
C ALA A 245 1.16 17.11 16.03
N CYS A 246 1.57 15.88 16.36
CA CYS A 246 0.70 14.93 17.04
C CYS A 246 0.37 15.35 18.47
N LYS A 247 1.35 15.82 19.25
CA LYS A 247 1.15 16.29 20.63
C LYS A 247 0.38 17.60 20.71
N GLY A 248 0.59 18.51 19.76
CA GLY A 248 -0.01 19.84 19.73
C GLY A 248 -1.49 19.86 19.32
N ARG A 249 -2.10 18.72 18.98
CA ARG A 249 -3.55 18.64 18.73
C ARG A 249 -4.28 18.79 20.06
N GLU A 250 -5.08 19.84 20.21
CA GLU A 250 -5.93 20.07 21.38
C GLU A 250 -6.73 18.80 21.69
N GLY A 251 -6.72 18.33 22.94
CA GLY A 251 -7.41 17.11 23.36
C GLY A 251 -6.75 15.79 22.95
N SER A 252 -5.54 15.81 22.34
CA SER A 252 -4.83 14.58 21.99
C SER A 252 -4.07 13.99 23.19
N ASN A 253 -4.40 12.74 23.55
CA ASN A 253 -3.59 11.89 24.43
C ASN A 253 -2.72 10.93 23.60
N ALA A 254 -2.09 11.44 22.53
CA ALA A 254 -1.28 10.61 21.64
C ALA A 254 -0.02 10.12 22.38
N ALA A 255 -0.03 8.88 22.85
CA ALA A 255 1.12 8.26 23.54
C ALA A 255 2.28 7.88 22.60
N GLU A 256 2.02 7.76 21.30
CA GLU A 256 2.98 7.34 20.29
C GLU A 256 2.64 7.92 18.90
N LEU A 257 3.64 8.15 18.06
CA LEU A 257 3.46 8.51 16.65
C LEU A 257 3.17 7.24 15.82
N ARG A 258 2.03 7.21 15.11
CA ARG A 258 1.68 6.08 14.22
C ARG A 258 2.41 6.21 12.90
N VAL A 259 3.38 5.32 12.65
CA VAL A 259 4.17 5.27 11.43
C VAL A 259 3.76 4.07 10.59
N LEU A 260 3.24 4.32 9.39
CA LEU A 260 2.92 3.27 8.41
C LEU A 260 4.11 3.07 7.46
N LEU A 261 4.70 1.88 7.48
CA LEU A 261 5.81 1.50 6.60
C LEU A 261 5.30 0.72 5.38
N ILE A 262 5.41 1.30 4.19
CA ILE A 262 4.95 0.70 2.95
C ILE A 262 6.05 -0.13 2.26
N ASP A 263 5.69 -1.30 1.73
CA ASP A 263 6.53 -2.12 0.83
C ASP A 263 5.66 -2.86 -0.19
N ASP A 264 6.26 -3.46 -1.23
CA ASP A 264 5.52 -4.22 -2.25
C ASP A 264 5.12 -5.62 -1.76
N VAL A 265 6.08 -6.44 -1.35
CA VAL A 265 5.88 -7.84 -0.98
C VAL A 265 6.57 -8.19 0.32
N TYR A 266 5.80 -8.64 1.30
CA TYR A 266 6.33 -9.24 2.52
C TYR A 266 6.61 -10.73 2.28
N THR A 267 7.88 -11.13 2.39
CA THR A 267 8.34 -12.54 2.28
C THR A 267 8.75 -13.10 3.64
N THR A 268 10.05 -13.10 3.98
CA THR A 268 10.51 -13.41 5.35
C THR A 268 10.32 -12.23 6.29
N GLY A 269 10.17 -11.03 5.73
CA GLY A 269 10.10 -9.78 6.49
C GLY A 269 11.45 -9.24 6.93
N SER A 270 12.57 -9.85 6.52
CA SER A 270 13.91 -9.42 6.95
C SER A 270 14.21 -7.95 6.63
N THR A 271 13.81 -7.49 5.44
CA THR A 271 13.95 -6.08 5.01
C THR A 271 13.17 -5.14 5.94
N ILE A 272 11.88 -5.41 6.13
CA ILE A 272 10.99 -4.59 6.98
C ILE A 272 11.45 -4.62 8.45
N ARG A 273 11.87 -5.77 8.97
CA ARG A 273 12.41 -5.90 10.33
C ARG A 273 13.68 -5.08 10.53
N ALA A 274 14.62 -5.13 9.58
CA ALA A 274 15.84 -4.33 9.65
C ALA A 274 15.56 -2.82 9.54
N TYR A 275 14.65 -2.44 8.64
CA TYR A 275 14.17 -1.06 8.54
C TYR A 275 13.60 -0.60 9.89
N SER A 276 12.68 -1.40 10.45
CA SER A 276 12.01 -1.11 11.72
C SER A 276 13.00 -0.98 12.87
N ARG A 277 13.99 -1.89 13.00
CA ARG A 277 15.03 -1.79 14.04
C ARG A 277 15.80 -0.47 13.96
N LYS A 278 16.21 -0.08 12.75
CA LYS A 278 16.97 1.17 12.55
C LYS A 278 16.12 2.39 12.87
N LEU A 279 14.85 2.39 12.42
CA LEU A 279 13.92 3.47 12.70
C LEU A 279 13.61 3.57 14.20
N SER A 280 13.31 2.46 14.88
CA SER A 280 13.06 2.45 16.32
C SER A 280 14.26 2.94 17.12
N SER A 281 15.49 2.64 16.68
CA SER A 281 16.69 3.20 17.32
C SER A 281 16.72 4.71 17.21
N LEU A 282 16.55 5.25 15.99
CA LEU A 282 16.52 6.69 15.74
C LEU A 282 15.42 7.38 16.56
N CYS A 283 14.23 6.79 16.63
CA CYS A 283 13.11 7.35 17.38
C CYS A 283 13.36 7.38 18.89
N ARG A 284 14.07 6.39 19.45
CA ARG A 284 14.50 6.43 20.86
C ARG A 284 15.50 7.54 21.13
N ASP A 285 16.47 7.72 20.24
CA ASP A 285 17.48 8.79 20.37
C ASP A 285 16.86 10.19 20.31
N LEU A 286 15.68 10.32 19.68
CA LEU A 286 14.93 11.57 19.54
C LEU A 286 13.80 11.75 20.57
N ASP A 287 13.65 10.83 21.53
CA ASP A 287 12.52 10.79 22.48
C ASP A 287 11.14 10.91 21.78
N CYS A 288 11.00 10.15 20.69
CA CYS A 288 9.79 10.06 19.88
C CYS A 288 9.24 8.63 19.98
N PRO A 289 8.29 8.33 20.89
CA PRO A 289 7.64 7.03 20.94
C PRO A 289 6.92 6.75 19.62
N VAL A 290 7.14 5.58 19.01
CA VAL A 290 6.56 5.22 17.71
C VAL A 290 5.85 3.88 17.72
N SER A 291 4.72 3.83 17.02
CA SER A 291 3.98 2.62 16.65
C SER A 291 4.24 2.33 15.18
N ILE A 292 5.14 1.40 14.87
CA ILE A 292 5.46 1.06 13.47
C ILE A 292 4.59 -0.12 13.05
N VAL A 293 3.77 0.07 12.02
CA VAL A 293 3.05 -1.01 11.33
C VAL A 293 3.48 -1.03 9.88
N SER A 294 3.85 -2.20 9.39
CA SER A 294 4.11 -2.37 7.96
C SER A 294 2.84 -2.75 7.22
N TYR A 295 2.68 -2.15 6.04
CA TYR A 295 1.54 -2.38 5.17
C TYR A 295 2.02 -2.64 3.74
N THR A 296 1.81 -3.86 3.29
CA THR A 296 2.36 -4.36 2.03
C THR A 296 1.26 -4.77 1.06
N TRP A 297 1.54 -4.71 -0.24
CA TRP A 297 0.55 -5.15 -1.22
C TRP A 297 0.34 -6.66 -1.13
N ALA A 298 1.41 -7.48 -1.11
CA ALA A 298 1.27 -8.94 -1.08
C ALA A 298 2.10 -9.64 0.00
N ARG A 299 1.68 -10.86 0.37
CA ARG A 299 2.36 -11.74 1.34
C ARG A 299 2.69 -13.11 0.74
N ALA A 300 3.97 -13.49 0.75
CA ALA A 300 4.46 -14.80 0.27
C ALA A 300 4.48 -15.95 1.30
#